data_AF-A0A364JTI9-F1
#
_entry.id   AF-A0A364JTI9-F1
#
_cell.length_a   1.000
_cell.length_b   1.000
_cell.length_c   1.000
_cell.angle_alpha   90.00
_cell.angle_beta   90.00
_cell.angle_gamma   90.00
#
_symmetry.space_group_name_H-M   'P 1'
#
loop_
_entity.id
_entity.type
_entity.pdbx_description
1 polymer ?
#
loop_
_entity_poly.entity_id
_entity_poly.type
_entity_poly.pdbx_seq_one_letter_code
_entity_poly.pdbx_strand_id
1 'polypeptide(L)'
;MHRPILVAPSTKLPVSIEEVMLALRIEEVELETEIESQIKAAVAYYEGWGGILGISILEQEWRQDYDRFERELCLPVGPVLSKAISVTWRNPAGQVSTVPPSSYALRVDSAGRATIRFDAGYQLPTDLHESGAVSVTYWAGYDPVPEDIKSAIKLRVQMMMDEAAQANLQHLERAENALLQKYRRMDV
;
A
#
# COMPACT_ATOMS: atom_id res chain seq x y z
N MET A 1 -6.56 16.23 -5.44
CA MET A 1 -6.25 15.12 -4.50
C MET A 1 -4.87 15.40 -3.94
N HIS A 2 -4.71 15.37 -2.62
CA HIS A 2 -3.41 15.59 -1.95
C HIS A 2 -2.55 14.33 -1.97
N ARG A 3 -1.29 14.43 -1.56
CA ARG A 3 -0.46 13.25 -1.35
C ARG A 3 -1.05 12.39 -0.21
N PRO A 4 -1.19 11.06 -0.39
CA PRO A 4 -1.66 10.18 0.68
C PRO A 4 -0.68 10.19 1.86
N ILE A 5 -1.23 10.03 3.06
CA ILE A 5 -0.50 10.05 4.32
C ILE A 5 -0.59 8.66 4.95
N LEU A 6 0.56 8.08 5.26
CA LEU A 6 0.65 6.86 6.04
C LEU A 6 0.32 7.20 7.50
N VAL A 7 -0.77 6.65 8.02
CA VAL A 7 -1.24 6.89 9.39
C VAL A 7 -0.64 5.86 10.34
N ALA A 8 -0.72 4.57 9.98
CA ALA A 8 -0.14 3.49 10.75
C ALA A 8 0.65 2.55 9.81
N PRO A 9 1.98 2.45 9.97
CA PRO A 9 2.79 1.48 9.23
C PRO A 9 2.49 0.06 9.71
N SER A 10 2.86 -0.94 8.90
CA SER A 10 2.80 -2.32 9.34
C SER A 10 3.93 -2.62 10.33
N THR A 11 3.63 -3.43 11.34
CA THR A 11 4.60 -3.91 12.33
C THR A 11 5.12 -5.31 12.04
N LYS A 12 4.61 -5.95 10.98
CA LYS A 12 4.99 -7.31 10.57
C LYS A 12 5.99 -7.27 9.43
N LEU A 13 6.66 -8.39 9.19
CA LEU A 13 7.40 -8.64 7.95
C LEU A 13 6.54 -9.49 7.01
N PRO A 14 6.60 -9.25 5.68
CA PRO A 14 5.84 -10.03 4.70
C PRO A 14 6.41 -11.44 4.47
N VAL A 15 7.68 -11.63 4.84
CA VAL A 15 8.40 -12.91 4.90
C VAL A 15 9.14 -12.96 6.24
N SER A 16 9.22 -14.13 6.85
CA SER A 16 9.99 -14.30 8.09
C SER A 16 11.49 -14.33 7.81
N ILE A 17 12.29 -14.08 8.84
CA ILE A 17 13.75 -14.20 8.75
C ILE A 17 14.14 -15.65 8.42
N GLU A 18 13.50 -16.63 9.07
CA GLU A 18 13.69 -18.07 8.82
C GLU A 18 13.40 -18.46 7.37
N GLU A 19 12.32 -17.93 6.76
CA GLU A 19 11.99 -18.18 5.36
C GLU A 19 13.07 -17.66 4.41
N VAL A 20 13.70 -16.52 4.74
CA VAL A 20 14.80 -15.95 3.94
C VAL A 20 16.08 -16.73 4.16
N MET A 21 16.44 -17.07 5.40
CA MET A 21 17.61 -17.90 5.71
C MET A 21 17.55 -19.23 4.94
N LEU A 22 16.40 -19.90 4.98
CA LEU A 22 16.18 -21.13 4.24
C LEU A 22 16.31 -20.94 2.72
N ALA A 23 15.76 -19.85 2.17
CA ALA A 23 15.84 -19.56 0.73
C ALA A 23 17.27 -19.28 0.26
N LEU A 24 18.07 -18.64 1.11
CA LEU A 24 19.46 -18.27 0.81
C LEU A 24 20.48 -19.32 1.28
N ARG A 25 20.03 -20.39 1.95
CA ARG A 25 20.88 -21.43 2.57
C ARG A 25 21.88 -20.84 3.58
N ILE A 26 21.43 -19.86 4.35
CA ILE A 26 22.19 -19.24 5.44
C ILE A 26 21.89 -20.03 6.71
N GLU A 27 22.94 -20.40 7.45
CA GLU A 27 22.82 -21.12 8.73
C GLU A 27 23.26 -20.22 9.92
N GLU A 28 23.92 -19.10 9.63
CA GLU A 28 24.46 -18.15 10.61
C GLU A 28 23.37 -17.27 11.23
N VAL A 29 23.09 -17.47 12.51
CA VAL A 29 22.10 -16.69 13.28
C VAL A 29 22.53 -15.24 13.51
N GLU A 30 23.83 -14.94 13.45
CA GLU A 30 24.36 -13.59 13.58
C GLU A 30 23.90 -12.65 12.45
N LEU A 31 23.46 -13.21 11.32
CA LEU A 31 22.96 -12.45 10.18
C LEU A 31 21.46 -12.09 10.27
N GLU A 32 20.73 -12.57 11.28
CA GLU A 32 19.27 -12.33 11.39
C GLU A 32 18.90 -10.84 11.39
N THR A 33 19.68 -10.00 12.09
CA THR A 33 19.45 -8.55 12.15
C THR A 33 19.70 -7.89 10.79
N GLU A 34 20.71 -8.36 10.05
CA GLU A 34 20.99 -7.88 8.71
C GLU A 34 19.89 -8.30 7.74
N ILE A 35 19.47 -9.57 7.78
CA ILE A 35 18.35 -10.09 6.97
C ILE A 35 17.08 -9.29 7.21
N GLU A 36 16.73 -9.00 8.46
CA GLU A 36 15.59 -8.14 8.79
C GLU A 36 15.71 -6.75 8.15
N SER A 37 16.89 -6.14 8.21
CA SER A 37 17.17 -4.84 7.57
C SER A 37 16.99 -4.90 6.05
N GLN A 38 17.48 -5.97 5.40
CA GLN A 38 17.34 -6.15 3.95
C GLN A 38 15.90 -6.44 3.53
N ILE A 39 15.14 -7.19 4.33
CA ILE A 39 13.69 -7.39 4.09
C ILE A 39 12.99 -6.03 4.12
N LYS A 40 13.26 -5.19 5.13
CA LYS A 40 12.65 -3.85 5.24
C LYS A 40 13.04 -2.95 4.06
N ALA A 41 14.28 -3.02 3.61
CA ALA A 41 14.74 -2.27 2.44
C ALA A 41 14.06 -2.73 1.14
N ALA A 42 13.91 -4.03 0.94
CA ALA A 42 13.17 -4.60 -0.20
C ALA A 42 11.70 -4.17 -0.18
N VAL A 43 11.04 -4.21 0.99
CA VAL A 43 9.66 -3.72 1.14
C VAL A 43 9.55 -2.24 0.79
N ALA A 44 10.43 -1.40 1.33
CA ALA A 44 10.42 0.05 1.06
C ALA A 44 10.67 0.38 -0.43
N TYR A 45 11.38 -0.47 -1.17
CA TYR A 45 11.57 -0.31 -2.61
C TYR A 45 10.28 -0.58 -3.41
N TYR A 46 9.47 -1.55 -2.98
CA TYR A 46 8.23 -1.93 -3.65
C TYR A 46 7.02 -1.11 -3.23
N GLU A 47 6.86 -0.89 -1.93
CA GLU A 47 5.65 -0.37 -1.28
C GLU A 47 5.63 1.16 -1.20
N GLY A 48 4.42 1.70 -1.15
CA GLY A 48 4.15 3.10 -0.84
C GLY A 48 3.95 3.97 -2.07
N TRP A 49 3.54 5.22 -1.82
CA TRP A 49 3.26 6.21 -2.87
C TRP A 49 4.47 6.48 -3.79
N GLY A 50 5.70 6.34 -3.28
CA GLY A 50 6.93 6.47 -4.06
C GLY A 50 7.61 5.14 -4.42
N GLY A 51 7.02 4.00 -4.02
CA GLY A 51 7.52 2.68 -4.34
C GLY A 51 7.20 2.28 -5.78
N ILE A 52 7.94 1.32 -6.33
CA ILE A 52 7.83 0.98 -7.76
C ILE A 52 6.48 0.33 -8.15
N LEU A 53 5.69 -0.13 -7.19
CA LEU A 53 4.41 -0.80 -7.43
C LEU A 53 3.20 0.11 -7.15
N GLY A 54 3.36 1.15 -6.32
CA GLY A 54 2.24 1.98 -5.88
C GLY A 54 1.19 1.23 -5.04
N ILE A 55 1.60 0.14 -4.37
CA ILE A 55 0.75 -0.70 -3.53
C ILE A 55 1.18 -0.66 -2.07
N SER A 56 0.32 -1.15 -1.19
CA SER A 56 0.67 -1.59 0.17
C SER A 56 0.81 -3.11 0.19
N ILE A 57 1.91 -3.64 0.69
CA ILE A 57 2.20 -5.08 0.71
C ILE A 57 1.51 -5.71 1.92
N LEU A 58 1.77 -5.15 3.09
CA LEU A 58 1.15 -5.56 4.34
C LEU A 58 0.00 -4.62 4.70
N GLU A 59 -0.82 -5.03 5.64
CA GLU A 59 -1.87 -4.20 6.18
C GLU A 59 -1.29 -2.91 6.83
N GLN A 60 -1.75 -1.77 6.33
CA GLN A 60 -1.38 -0.41 6.74
C GLN A 60 -2.60 0.51 6.71
N GLU A 61 -2.63 1.51 7.59
CA GLU A 61 -3.67 2.53 7.60
C GLU A 61 -3.20 3.77 6.83
N TRP A 62 -4.00 4.22 5.87
CA TRP A 62 -3.73 5.36 5.01
C TRP A 62 -4.84 6.40 5.13
N ARG A 63 -4.46 7.67 4.95
CA ARG A 63 -5.39 8.79 4.81
C ARG A 63 -5.20 9.46 3.46
N GLN A 64 -6.29 9.66 2.75
CA GLN A 64 -6.33 10.44 1.52
C GLN A 64 -7.18 11.70 1.71
N ASP A 65 -6.56 12.87 1.47
CA ASP A 65 -7.21 14.17 1.61
C ASP A 65 -7.60 14.76 0.23
N TYR A 66 -8.75 15.44 0.17
CA TYR A 66 -9.29 16.13 -1.01
C TYR A 66 -9.78 17.53 -0.64
N ASP A 67 -9.72 18.47 -1.57
CA ASP A 67 -10.22 19.84 -1.34
C ASP A 67 -11.75 19.93 -1.33
N ARG A 68 -12.44 18.97 -1.93
CA ARG A 68 -13.90 18.97 -2.04
C ARG A 68 -14.45 17.54 -2.12
N PHE A 69 -15.75 17.42 -1.90
CA PHE A 69 -16.47 16.21 -2.27
C PHE A 69 -16.58 16.07 -3.79
N GLU A 70 -16.40 14.84 -4.27
CA GLU A 70 -16.82 14.39 -5.59
C GLU A 70 -17.68 13.14 -5.40
N ARG A 71 -18.45 12.77 -6.42
CA ARG A 71 -19.36 11.63 -6.30
C ARG A 71 -18.61 10.30 -6.12
N GLU A 72 -17.38 10.26 -6.64
CA GLU A 72 -16.42 9.19 -6.46
C GLU A 72 -15.08 9.79 -6.03
N LEU A 73 -14.49 9.26 -4.95
CA LEU A 73 -13.18 9.66 -4.44
C LEU A 73 -12.19 8.51 -4.64
N CYS A 74 -11.15 8.72 -5.42
CA CYS A 74 -10.16 7.69 -5.77
C CYS A 74 -9.15 7.44 -4.64
N LEU A 75 -8.96 6.18 -4.24
CA LEU A 75 -8.01 5.76 -3.21
C LEU A 75 -6.68 5.32 -3.87
N PRO A 76 -5.63 6.16 -3.78
CA PRO A 76 -4.40 5.96 -4.56
C PRO A 76 -3.49 4.85 -4.06
N VAL A 77 -3.65 4.40 -2.82
CA VAL A 77 -2.88 3.27 -2.28
C VAL A 77 -3.82 2.08 -2.18
N GLY A 78 -3.39 0.92 -2.66
CA GLY A 78 -4.18 -0.30 -2.58
C GLY A 78 -3.29 -1.54 -2.55
N PRO A 79 -3.84 -2.75 -2.57
CA PRO A 79 -5.28 -3.04 -2.59
C PRO A 79 -5.98 -2.55 -1.32
N VAL A 80 -7.19 -2.01 -1.46
CA VAL A 80 -7.97 -1.49 -0.33
C VAL A 80 -8.70 -2.64 0.35
N LEU A 81 -8.55 -2.76 1.66
CA LEU A 81 -9.29 -3.69 2.48
C LEU A 81 -10.68 -3.12 2.73
N SER A 82 -11.73 -3.93 2.53
CA SER A 82 -13.14 -3.49 2.68
C SER A 82 -13.57 -3.29 4.14
N LYS A 83 -12.63 -3.01 5.05
CA LYS A 83 -12.85 -2.86 6.49
C LYS A 83 -12.49 -1.46 6.94
N ALA A 84 -13.23 -0.97 7.95
CA ALA A 84 -12.89 0.23 8.70
C ALA A 84 -12.56 1.47 7.84
N ILE A 85 -13.36 1.72 6.79
CA ILE A 85 -13.27 2.95 6.00
C ILE A 85 -14.05 4.05 6.73
N SER A 86 -13.44 5.23 6.86
CA SER A 86 -14.05 6.41 7.46
C SER A 86 -13.86 7.61 6.55
N VAL A 87 -14.96 8.30 6.27
CA VAL A 87 -14.94 9.56 5.53
C VAL A 87 -15.31 10.68 6.49
N THR A 88 -14.42 11.64 6.65
CA THR A 88 -14.67 12.85 7.42
C THR A 88 -14.54 14.08 6.54
N TRP A 89 -15.13 15.18 6.98
CA TRP A 89 -14.98 16.48 6.35
C TRP A 89 -14.95 17.57 7.39
N ARG A 90 -14.43 18.74 7.03
CA ARG A 90 -14.39 19.91 7.90
C ARG A 90 -14.96 21.16 7.23
N ASN A 91 -15.63 21.98 8.03
CA ASN A 91 -16.16 23.28 7.62
C ASN A 91 -15.09 24.39 7.68
N PRO A 92 -15.39 25.63 7.24
CA PRO A 92 -14.45 26.76 7.33
C PRO A 92 -14.00 27.11 8.76
N ALA A 93 -14.79 26.75 9.78
CA ALA A 93 -14.42 26.90 11.19
C ALA A 93 -13.51 25.77 11.70
N GLY A 94 -13.14 24.79 10.85
CA GLY A 94 -12.31 23.65 11.21
C GLY A 94 -13.02 22.54 11.97
N GLN A 95 -14.35 22.63 12.15
CA GLN A 95 -15.13 21.60 12.84
C GLN A 95 -15.26 20.36 11.94
N VAL A 96 -14.92 19.20 12.50
CA VAL A 96 -14.92 17.92 11.78
C VAL A 96 -16.26 17.21 11.95
N SER A 97 -16.79 16.67 10.87
CA SER A 97 -17.98 15.83 10.82
C SER A 97 -17.69 14.54 10.07
N THR A 98 -18.33 13.45 10.48
CA THR A 98 -18.17 12.13 9.86
C THR A 98 -19.36 11.83 8.95
N VAL A 99 -19.07 11.37 7.73
CA VAL A 99 -20.12 10.88 6.82
C VAL A 99 -20.59 9.52 7.30
N PRO A 100 -21.92 9.28 7.40
CA PRO A 100 -22.43 7.96 7.78
C PRO A 100 -21.91 6.86 6.85
N PRO A 101 -21.42 5.71 7.37
CA PRO A 101 -20.92 4.61 6.54
C PRO A 101 -21.96 4.04 5.56
N SER A 102 -23.25 4.21 5.86
CA SER A 102 -24.36 3.81 4.99
C SER A 102 -24.59 4.73 3.80
N SER A 103 -23.87 5.85 3.69
CA SER A 103 -24.03 6.86 2.64
C SER A 103 -23.01 6.74 1.51
N TYR A 104 -22.11 5.76 1.59
CA TYR A 104 -21.10 5.49 0.58
C TYR A 104 -20.74 4.00 0.53
N ALA A 105 -20.18 3.58 -0.59
CA ALA A 105 -19.67 2.23 -0.78
C ALA A 105 -18.27 2.25 -1.40
N LEU A 106 -17.43 1.30 -0.99
CA LEU A 106 -16.19 0.99 -1.68
C LEU A 106 -16.53 0.32 -3.02
N ARG A 107 -15.94 0.81 -4.10
CA ARG A 107 -15.95 0.18 -5.43
C ARG A 107 -14.53 -0.14 -5.83
N VAL A 108 -14.34 -1.34 -6.37
CA VAL A 108 -13.05 -1.77 -6.92
C VAL A 108 -13.31 -2.25 -8.35
N ASP A 109 -12.61 -1.67 -9.32
CA ASP A 109 -12.72 -2.09 -10.71
C ASP A 109 -11.90 -3.37 -10.99
N SER A 110 -11.99 -3.91 -12.21
CA SER A 110 -11.24 -5.11 -12.60
C SER A 110 -9.73 -4.92 -12.62
N ALA A 111 -9.24 -3.67 -12.59
CA ALA A 111 -7.82 -3.32 -12.53
C ALA A 111 -7.35 -3.06 -11.08
N GLY A 112 -8.21 -3.24 -10.08
CA GLY A 112 -7.87 -3.02 -8.67
C GLY A 112 -7.83 -1.56 -8.25
N ARG A 113 -8.40 -0.64 -9.05
CA ARG A 113 -8.58 0.77 -8.66
C ARG A 113 -9.76 0.87 -7.71
N ALA A 114 -9.53 1.50 -6.56
CA ALA A 114 -10.51 1.62 -5.51
C ALA A 114 -11.06 3.05 -5.46
N THR A 115 -12.38 3.19 -5.36
CA THR A 115 -13.05 4.48 -5.16
C THR A 115 -14.08 4.38 -4.04
N ILE A 116 -14.25 5.47 -3.29
CA ILE A 116 -15.41 5.66 -2.42
C ILE A 116 -16.48 6.37 -3.22
N ARG A 117 -17.59 5.68 -3.48
CA ARG A 117 -18.74 6.23 -4.18
C ARG A 117 -19.84 6.57 -3.20
N PHE A 118 -20.25 7.83 -3.16
CA PHE A 118 -21.40 8.27 -2.37
C PHE A 118 -22.71 7.86 -3.04
N ASP A 119 -23.71 7.55 -2.21
CA ASP A 119 -25.04 7.24 -2.70
C ASP A 119 -25.69 8.44 -3.39
N ALA A 120 -26.51 8.17 -4.41
CA ALA A 120 -27.16 9.23 -5.18
C ALA A 120 -28.05 10.13 -4.32
N GLY A 121 -28.65 9.59 -3.26
CA GLY A 121 -29.50 10.33 -2.32
C GLY A 121 -28.73 11.07 -1.23
N TYR A 122 -27.42 10.83 -1.06
CA TYR A 122 -26.63 11.53 -0.05
C TYR A 122 -26.37 12.98 -0.49
N GLN A 123 -26.80 13.92 0.34
CA GLN A 123 -26.55 15.35 0.14
C GLN A 123 -25.13 15.69 0.60
N LEU A 124 -24.26 16.02 -0.36
CA LEU A 124 -22.88 16.40 -0.08
C LEU A 124 -22.85 17.77 0.62
N PRO A 125 -22.13 17.90 1.76
CA PRO A 125 -21.92 19.19 2.40
C PRO A 125 -21.28 20.21 1.45
N THR A 126 -21.77 21.45 1.47
CA THR A 126 -21.26 22.55 0.63
C THR A 126 -20.40 23.54 1.42
N ASP A 127 -20.57 23.60 2.74
CA ASP A 127 -19.80 24.46 3.63
C ASP A 127 -18.47 23.79 4.00
N LEU A 128 -17.55 23.77 3.04
CA LEU A 128 -16.27 23.07 3.15
C LEU A 128 -15.14 24.06 3.45
N HIS A 129 -14.15 23.58 4.21
CA HIS A 129 -12.88 24.28 4.37
C HIS A 129 -12.20 24.54 3.00
N GLU A 130 -11.37 25.58 2.90
CA GLU A 130 -10.79 26.01 1.61
C GLU A 130 -9.84 25.00 0.94
N SER A 131 -9.24 24.11 1.73
CA SER A 131 -8.35 23.04 1.27
C SER A 131 -8.34 21.86 2.23
N GLY A 132 -8.09 20.66 1.70
CA GLY A 132 -8.06 19.41 2.47
C GLY A 132 -9.34 19.19 3.28
N ALA A 133 -10.48 19.58 2.70
CA ALA A 133 -11.77 19.62 3.39
C ALA A 133 -12.36 18.24 3.64
N VAL A 134 -12.00 17.24 2.84
CA VAL A 134 -12.51 15.86 2.92
C VAL A 134 -11.33 14.91 3.13
N SER A 135 -11.44 14.03 4.11
CA SER A 135 -10.44 13.01 4.43
C SER A 135 -11.07 11.63 4.39
N VAL A 136 -10.42 10.70 3.71
CA VAL A 136 -10.79 9.28 3.71
C VAL A 136 -9.68 8.49 4.39
N THR A 137 -9.98 7.90 5.54
CA THR A 137 -9.10 6.95 6.23
C THR A 137 -9.52 5.53 5.86
N TYR A 138 -8.57 4.70 5.45
CA TYR A 138 -8.82 3.34 4.99
C TYR A 138 -7.60 2.45 5.22
N TRP A 139 -7.85 1.14 5.25
CA TRP A 139 -6.80 0.14 5.31
C TRP A 139 -6.45 -0.36 3.90
N ALA A 140 -5.16 -0.47 3.61
CA ALA A 140 -4.64 -1.07 2.39
C ALA A 140 -3.62 -2.14 2.73
N GLY A 141 -3.44 -3.12 1.83
CA GLY A 141 -2.53 -4.23 2.04
C GLY A 141 -3.13 -5.56 1.62
N TYR A 142 -2.28 -6.58 1.58
CA TYR A 142 -2.72 -7.96 1.36
C TYR A 142 -2.85 -8.72 2.68
N ASP A 143 -3.88 -9.54 2.77
CA ASP A 143 -4.04 -10.55 3.81
C ASP A 143 -4.72 -11.80 3.20
N PRO A 144 -3.96 -12.87 2.87
CA PRO A 144 -2.51 -13.02 3.02
C PRO A 144 -1.69 -12.34 1.89
N VAL A 145 -0.41 -12.05 2.15
CA VAL A 145 0.54 -11.54 1.13
C VAL A 145 0.73 -12.57 0.00
N PRO A 146 0.60 -12.19 -1.29
CA PRO A 146 0.81 -13.08 -2.42
C PRO A 146 2.20 -13.68 -2.46
N GLU A 147 2.29 -14.97 -2.80
CA GLU A 147 3.57 -15.70 -2.87
C GLU A 147 4.55 -15.13 -3.90
N ASP A 148 4.07 -14.51 -4.99
CA ASP A 148 4.95 -13.85 -5.96
C ASP A 148 5.67 -12.65 -5.34
N ILE A 149 4.97 -11.86 -4.50
CA ILE A 149 5.56 -10.72 -3.80
C ILE A 149 6.57 -11.21 -2.78
N LYS A 150 6.22 -12.25 -2.00
CA LYS A 150 7.18 -12.87 -1.07
C LYS A 150 8.43 -13.39 -1.78
N SER A 151 8.25 -14.01 -2.95
CA SER A 151 9.37 -14.52 -3.75
C SER A 151 10.23 -13.39 -4.31
N ALA A 152 9.62 -12.30 -4.78
CA ALA A 152 10.34 -11.11 -5.23
C ALA A 152 11.18 -10.51 -4.09
N ILE A 153 10.61 -10.40 -2.88
CA ILE A 153 11.34 -9.93 -1.69
C ILE A 153 12.56 -10.81 -1.41
N LYS A 154 12.41 -12.15 -1.43
CA LYS A 154 13.53 -13.08 -1.24
C LYS A 154 14.63 -12.89 -2.30
N LEU A 155 14.25 -12.75 -3.58
CA LEU A 155 15.20 -12.48 -4.67
C LEU A 155 15.92 -11.14 -4.49
N ARG A 156 15.21 -10.09 -4.07
CA ARG A 156 15.82 -8.78 -3.82
C ARG A 156 16.80 -8.82 -2.66
N VAL A 157 16.45 -9.49 -1.55
CA VAL A 157 17.36 -9.70 -0.43
C VAL A 157 18.60 -10.48 -0.88
N GLN A 158 18.44 -11.52 -1.71
CA GLN A 158 19.57 -12.25 -2.29
C GLN A 158 20.52 -11.30 -3.05
N MET A 159 19.98 -10.46 -3.94
CA MET A 159 20.79 -9.51 -4.71
C MET A 159 21.52 -8.47 -3.83
N MET A 160 21.00 -8.19 -2.64
CA MET A 160 21.60 -7.22 -1.71
C MET A 160 22.69 -7.83 -0.82
N MET A 161 22.60 -9.12 -0.49
CA MET A 161 23.52 -9.79 0.45
C MET A 161 24.57 -10.66 -0.23
N ASP A 162 24.20 -11.36 -1.30
CA ASP A 162 25.05 -12.39 -1.91
C ASP A 162 25.92 -11.80 -3.02
N GLU A 163 27.23 -11.74 -2.80
CA GLU A 163 28.18 -11.31 -3.83
C GLU A 163 28.13 -12.21 -5.08
N ALA A 164 27.83 -13.50 -4.95
CA ALA A 164 27.69 -14.41 -6.09
C ALA A 164 26.44 -14.09 -6.93
N ALA A 165 25.42 -13.46 -6.34
CA ALA A 165 24.25 -12.98 -7.06
C ALA A 165 24.60 -11.85 -8.03
N GLN A 166 25.69 -11.09 -7.79
CA GLN A 166 26.13 -10.02 -8.69
C GLN A 166 26.49 -10.53 -10.08
N ALA A 167 27.03 -11.76 -10.19
CA ALA A 167 27.35 -12.37 -11.47
C ALA A 167 26.10 -12.66 -12.33
N ASN A 168 24.94 -12.83 -11.71
CA ASN A 168 23.65 -13.13 -12.36
C ASN A 168 22.60 -12.03 -12.16
N LEU A 169 23.01 -10.82 -11.76
CA LEU A 169 22.11 -9.75 -11.34
C LEU A 169 21.01 -9.46 -12.36
N GLN A 170 21.37 -9.34 -13.64
CA GLN A 170 20.41 -9.07 -14.71
C GLN A 170 19.33 -10.15 -14.86
N HIS A 171 19.67 -11.42 -14.61
CA HIS A 171 18.69 -12.51 -14.67
C HIS A 171 17.74 -12.47 -13.47
N LEU A 172 18.27 -12.17 -12.28
CA LEU A 172 17.49 -12.04 -11.06
C LEU A 172 16.53 -10.84 -11.13
N GLU A 173 17.00 -9.68 -11.60
CA GLU A 173 16.15 -8.50 -11.82
C GLU A 173 15.03 -8.78 -12.85
N ARG A 174 15.31 -9.56 -13.90
CA ARG A 174 14.27 -9.96 -14.86
C ARG A 174 13.22 -10.88 -14.22
N ALA A 175 13.66 -11.85 -13.43
CA ALA A 175 12.76 -12.76 -12.73
C ALA A 175 11.88 -12.01 -11.71
N GLU A 176 12.49 -11.13 -10.92
CA GLU A 176 11.81 -10.24 -9.99
C GLU A 176 10.77 -9.36 -10.72
N ASN A 177 11.15 -8.71 -11.82
CA ASN A 177 10.23 -7.89 -12.60
C ASN A 177 9.04 -8.71 -13.14
N ALA A 178 9.28 -9.96 -13.59
CA ALA A 178 8.23 -10.84 -14.07
C ALA A 178 7.22 -11.23 -12.98
N LEU A 179 7.69 -11.46 -11.74
CA LEU A 179 6.82 -11.71 -10.59
C LEU A 179 5.95 -10.49 -10.25
N LEU A 180 6.54 -9.30 -10.38
CA LEU A 180 5.91 -8.05 -9.93
C LEU A 180 5.03 -7.37 -10.99
N GLN A 181 5.19 -7.71 -12.27
CA GLN A 181 4.55 -6.99 -13.38
C GLN A 181 3.02 -6.87 -13.23
N LYS A 182 2.35 -7.92 -12.77
CA LYS A 182 0.88 -7.93 -12.61
C LYS A 182 0.35 -7.07 -11.45
N TYR A 183 1.24 -6.62 -10.56
CA TYR A 183 0.90 -5.78 -9.41
C TYR A 183 1.17 -4.30 -9.67
N ARG A 184 1.86 -3.95 -10.77
CA ARG A 184 2.05 -2.54 -11.15
C ARG A 184 0.71 -1.94 -11.50
N ARG A 185 0.32 -0.89 -10.77
CA ARG A 185 -0.84 -0.07 -11.16
C ARG A 185 -0.52 0.58 -12.50
N MET A 186 -1.36 0.28 -13.50
CA MET A 186 -1.30 0.96 -14.79
C MET A 186 -1.81 2.38 -14.58
N ASP A 187 -0.92 3.37 -14.65
CA ASP A 187 -1.31 4.77 -14.83
C ASP A 187 -2.06 4.86 -16.17
N VAL A 188 -3.30 5.35 -16.14
CA VAL A 188 -4.09 5.70 -17.34
C VAL A 188 -4.33 7.19 -17.32
#